data_AF-D3SA73-F1
#
_entry.id   AF-D3SA73-F1
#
_cell.length_a   1.000
_cell.length_b   1.000
_cell.length_c   1.000
_cell.angle_alpha   90.00
_cell.angle_beta   90.00
_cell.angle_gamma   90.00
#
_symmetry.space_group_name_H-M   'P 1'
#
loop_
_entity.id
_entity.type
_entity.pdbx_description
1 polymer ?
#
loop_
_entity_poly.entity_id
_entity_poly.type
_entity_poly.pdbx_seq_one_letter_code
_entity_poly.pdbx_strand_id
1 'polypeptide(L)'
;MLAERSAAGALRPGYGRSVRSPAALLALGVVMALIVTGGCMPSGEEERSSDDDEASMLAPLDMSEESIRTVEGTTLLHIDDLPGDIQVDEQNAFGAATRFREAKASPDDTWVAVVTSGAAHSAGWLVRADSGEAFPAAFQYGGSVTIGPWSGDGHHVVFAQEGPAGNRTLTVVDRESLGDSVEANAIPVRVDQHGDLDPEDQHYEALGWEEGSLRFRLGDEPWVFDPATGAVEAE
;
A
#
# COMPACT_ATOMS: atom_id res chain seq x y z
N MET A 1 31.11 -40.23 -2.08
CA MET A 1 30.88 -39.95 -3.52
C MET A 1 30.85 -38.43 -3.65
N LEU A 2 31.97 -37.79 -3.98
CA LEU A 2 32.46 -37.47 -5.34
C LEU A 2 31.52 -36.52 -6.10
N ALA A 3 32.09 -35.34 -6.36
CA ALA A 3 31.58 -34.16 -7.03
C ALA A 3 31.45 -34.33 -8.55
N GLU A 4 30.80 -33.37 -9.22
CA GLU A 4 31.16 -32.68 -10.49
C GLU A 4 29.90 -31.92 -10.98
N ARG A 5 29.87 -30.58 -11.13
CA ARG A 5 30.51 -29.65 -12.10
C ARG A 5 30.20 -29.92 -13.58
N SER A 6 29.48 -28.99 -14.23
CA SER A 6 29.84 -28.27 -15.48
C SER A 6 28.55 -27.70 -16.12
N ALA A 7 28.35 -26.39 -16.34
CA ALA A 7 29.11 -25.37 -17.09
C ALA A 7 28.76 -25.27 -18.59
N ALA A 8 28.16 -24.13 -18.93
CA ALA A 8 28.46 -23.22 -20.05
C ALA A 8 28.18 -23.59 -21.52
N GLY A 9 27.54 -22.63 -22.20
CA GLY A 9 27.58 -22.40 -23.65
C GLY A 9 26.51 -21.34 -24.02
N ALA A 10 26.77 -20.03 -24.15
CA ALA A 10 27.66 -19.25 -25.01
C ALA A 10 26.94 -18.59 -26.22
N LEU A 11 26.96 -17.24 -26.22
CA LEU A 11 27.23 -16.32 -27.36
C LEU A 11 26.17 -16.20 -28.48
N ARG A 12 25.45 -15.06 -28.60
CA ARG A 12 25.77 -13.79 -29.35
C ARG A 12 24.99 -13.68 -30.69
N PRO A 13 25.04 -12.58 -31.48
CA PRO A 13 24.20 -11.37 -31.39
C PRO A 13 23.48 -11.07 -32.74
N GLY A 14 22.68 -10.00 -32.85
CA GLY A 14 22.15 -9.60 -34.16
C GLY A 14 21.42 -8.26 -34.23
N TYR A 15 22.11 -7.25 -34.80
CA TYR A 15 21.65 -6.22 -35.76
C TYR A 15 20.11 -6.01 -35.86
N GLY A 16 19.54 -4.82 -35.64
CA GLY A 16 19.95 -3.50 -36.11
C GLY A 16 18.95 -3.00 -37.16
N ARG A 17 18.30 -1.85 -36.94
CA ARG A 17 17.90 -0.88 -37.99
C ARG A 17 17.16 0.33 -37.41
N SER A 18 17.85 1.45 -37.39
CA SER A 18 17.26 2.80 -37.40
C SER A 18 16.80 3.12 -38.81
N VAL A 19 15.54 3.55 -39.01
CA VAL A 19 15.12 4.18 -40.29
C VAL A 19 13.99 5.21 -40.06
N ARG A 20 14.37 6.47 -40.29
CA ARG A 20 13.64 7.61 -40.91
C ARG A 20 12.46 8.29 -40.18
N SER A 21 12.76 9.52 -39.76
CA SER A 21 11.87 10.68 -39.91
C SER A 21 11.54 10.95 -41.39
N PRO A 22 10.36 11.52 -41.64
CA PRO A 22 10.20 12.55 -42.66
C PRO A 22 9.78 13.88 -42.02
N ALA A 23 10.54 14.92 -42.34
CA ALA A 23 10.10 16.30 -42.24
C ALA A 23 9.25 16.63 -43.48
N ALA A 24 8.21 17.44 -43.31
CA ALA A 24 7.65 18.24 -44.39
C ALA A 24 7.09 19.56 -43.83
N LEU A 25 7.71 20.65 -44.32
CA LEU A 25 7.32 22.04 -44.19
C LEU A 25 5.97 22.35 -44.86
N LEU A 26 5.32 23.44 -44.42
CA LEU A 26 4.86 24.62 -45.21
C LEU A 26 3.84 25.38 -44.33
N ALA A 27 4.15 26.56 -43.78
CA ALA A 27 4.30 27.88 -44.40
C ALA A 27 2.99 28.70 -44.49
N LEU A 28 3.03 29.84 -43.79
CA LEU A 28 2.43 31.14 -44.05
C LEU A 28 0.90 31.33 -44.16
N GLY A 29 0.39 32.21 -43.31
CA GLY A 29 -0.79 33.03 -43.55
C GLY A 29 -0.92 34.12 -42.47
N VAL A 30 -0.66 35.38 -42.84
CA VAL A 30 -0.68 36.55 -41.96
C VAL A 30 -1.95 37.38 -42.25
N VAL A 31 -2.38 38.12 -41.22
CA VAL A 31 -2.99 39.47 -41.18
C VAL A 31 -4.51 39.56 -40.92
N MET A 32 -4.80 40.52 -40.02
CA MET A 32 -6.01 41.35 -39.82
C MET A 32 -6.95 40.86 -38.73
N ALA A 33 -7.56 41.69 -37.89
CA ALA A 33 -7.32 43.03 -37.33
C ALA A 33 -8.57 43.29 -36.45
N LEU A 34 -8.33 43.74 -35.20
CA LEU A 34 -9.16 44.64 -34.38
C LEU A 34 -10.70 44.63 -34.57
N ILE A 35 -11.42 44.24 -33.52
CA ILE A 35 -12.55 45.04 -32.98
C ILE A 35 -12.52 44.98 -31.45
N VAL A 36 -12.21 46.12 -30.84
CA VAL A 36 -12.52 46.42 -29.44
C VAL A 36 -13.94 46.97 -29.42
N THR A 37 -14.86 46.28 -28.74
CA THR A 37 -16.12 46.85 -28.28
C THR A 37 -16.28 46.50 -26.82
N GLY A 38 -16.18 47.50 -25.96
CA GLY A 38 -16.53 47.37 -24.55
C GLY A 38 -18.04 47.15 -24.38
N GLY A 39 -18.40 46.49 -23.28
CA GLY A 39 -19.79 46.41 -22.84
C GLY A 39 -20.03 45.32 -21.80
N CYS A 40 -20.34 45.77 -20.58
CA CYS A 40 -21.09 45.07 -19.54
C CYS A 40 -20.39 43.92 -18.79
N MET A 41 -19.93 44.24 -17.56
CA MET A 41 -19.83 43.26 -16.49
C MET A 41 -21.24 42.81 -16.06
N PRO A 42 -21.42 41.50 -15.90
CA PRO A 42 -22.12 40.96 -14.75
C PRO A 42 -21.14 40.12 -13.92
N SER A 43 -21.09 40.48 -12.64
CA SER A 43 -20.63 39.66 -11.52
C SER A 43 -21.15 38.22 -11.60
N GLY A 44 -20.27 37.25 -11.42
CA GLY A 44 -20.67 35.87 -11.14
C GLY A 44 -19.63 34.86 -11.60
N GLU A 45 -18.94 34.29 -10.61
CA GLU A 45 -18.32 32.95 -10.67
C GLU A 45 -17.05 32.86 -11.53
N GLU A 46 -15.94 33.22 -10.89
CA GLU A 46 -14.65 32.60 -11.17
C GLU A 46 -14.83 31.08 -11.01
N GLU A 47 -14.92 30.36 -12.14
CA GLU A 47 -14.64 28.93 -12.18
C GLU A 47 -13.20 28.76 -11.71
N ARG A 48 -13.07 28.46 -10.42
CA ARG A 48 -11.83 28.05 -9.78
C ARG A 48 -11.22 26.96 -10.64
N SER A 49 -9.97 27.17 -11.02
CA SER A 49 -9.10 26.09 -11.45
C SER A 49 -9.30 24.93 -10.46
N SER A 50 -9.67 23.77 -11.00
CA SER A 50 -9.59 22.50 -10.29
C SER A 50 -8.11 22.16 -10.11
N ASP A 51 -7.46 22.91 -9.22
CA ASP A 51 -6.20 22.55 -8.58
C ASP A 51 -6.57 21.72 -7.34
N ASP A 52 -7.07 20.51 -7.54
CA ASP A 52 -7.29 19.51 -6.46
C ASP A 52 -7.10 18.10 -7.04
N ASP A 53 -5.99 17.92 -7.75
CA ASP A 53 -5.40 16.62 -8.09
C ASP A 53 -3.93 16.60 -7.60
N GLU A 54 -3.66 17.17 -6.43
CA GLU A 54 -2.56 16.65 -5.60
C GLU A 54 -3.02 15.30 -5.07
N ALA A 55 -2.87 14.27 -5.90
CA ALA A 55 -2.59 12.95 -5.38
C ALA A 55 -1.46 13.14 -4.36
N SER A 56 -1.78 13.14 -3.07
CA SER A 56 -0.81 13.21 -1.98
C SER A 56 0.29 12.21 -2.27
N MET A 57 1.38 12.70 -2.85
CA MET A 57 2.59 11.91 -3.03
C MET A 57 3.15 11.78 -1.63
N LEU A 58 2.69 10.75 -0.91
CA LEU A 58 3.19 10.34 0.40
C LEU A 58 4.71 10.49 0.35
N ALA A 59 5.26 11.32 1.23
CA ALA A 59 6.69 11.56 1.25
C ALA A 59 7.40 10.20 1.37
N PRO A 60 8.28 9.81 0.42
CA PRO A 60 8.91 8.51 0.48
C PRO A 60 9.66 8.33 1.80
N LEU A 61 9.49 7.18 2.45
CA LEU A 61 10.28 6.84 3.63
C LEU A 61 11.61 6.19 3.20
N ASP A 62 12.70 6.57 3.85
CA ASP A 62 13.97 5.85 3.76
C ASP A 62 14.01 4.79 4.88
N MET A 63 14.33 3.55 4.53
CA MET A 63 14.23 2.43 5.46
C MET A 63 15.44 1.51 5.33
N SER A 64 16.04 1.21 6.47
CA SER A 64 17.00 0.12 6.64
C SER A 64 16.37 -1.01 7.46
N GLU A 65 17.11 -2.10 7.70
CA GLU A 65 16.64 -3.17 8.58
C GLU A 65 16.45 -2.70 10.05
N GLU A 66 17.09 -1.58 10.45
CA GLU A 66 17.15 -1.12 11.86
C GLU A 66 16.45 0.22 12.11
N SER A 67 16.17 1.02 11.08
CA SER A 67 15.55 2.34 11.25
C SER A 67 14.70 2.74 10.05
N ILE A 68 13.61 3.48 10.33
CA ILE A 68 12.78 4.17 9.35
C ILE A 68 13.02 5.68 9.53
N ARG A 69 13.21 6.38 8.41
CA ARG A 69 13.52 7.82 8.36
C ARG A 69 12.69 8.51 7.29
N THR A 70 12.47 9.78 7.49
CA THR A 70 12.02 10.69 6.41
C THR A 70 13.12 10.83 5.35
N VAL A 71 12.76 11.25 4.14
CA VAL A 71 13.74 11.63 3.10
C VAL A 71 14.71 12.75 3.52
N GLU A 72 14.32 13.57 4.50
CA GLU A 72 15.15 14.64 5.06
C GLU A 72 16.20 14.10 6.03
N GLY A 73 16.16 12.79 6.34
CA GLY A 73 17.10 12.10 7.22
C GLY A 73 16.68 12.11 8.69
N THR A 74 15.54 12.71 9.04
CA THR A 74 14.96 12.62 10.39
C THR A 74 14.52 11.20 10.67
N THR A 75 15.06 10.58 11.71
CA THR A 75 14.63 9.24 12.14
C THR A 75 13.24 9.32 12.75
N LEU A 76 12.34 8.47 12.26
CA LEU A 76 10.98 8.31 12.78
C LEU A 76 10.92 7.17 13.79
N LEU A 77 11.59 6.05 13.51
CA LEU A 77 11.50 4.84 14.31
C LEU A 77 12.78 4.02 14.23
N HIS A 78 13.28 3.55 15.37
CA HIS A 78 14.25 2.47 15.45
C HIS A 78 13.55 1.13 15.73
N ILE A 79 14.14 0.02 15.30
CA ILE A 79 13.56 -1.31 15.53
C ILE A 79 13.39 -1.61 17.03
N ASP A 80 14.29 -1.10 17.87
CA ASP A 80 14.26 -1.24 19.32
C ASP A 80 13.15 -0.40 19.99
N ASP A 81 12.52 0.53 19.25
CA ASP A 81 11.37 1.28 19.73
C ASP A 81 10.07 0.45 19.63
N LEU A 82 10.07 -0.62 18.83
CA LEU A 82 8.93 -1.54 18.75
C LEU A 82 8.96 -2.57 19.90
N PRO A 83 7.78 -3.02 20.36
CA PRO A 83 7.70 -4.17 21.26
C PRO A 83 8.40 -5.39 20.67
N GLY A 84 9.19 -6.08 21.50
CA GLY A 84 9.93 -7.27 21.08
C GLY A 84 9.01 -8.41 20.62
N ASP A 85 7.82 -8.51 21.23
CA ASP A 85 6.77 -9.47 20.91
C ASP A 85 5.51 -8.76 20.40
N ILE A 86 4.82 -9.37 19.44
CA ILE A 86 3.47 -8.95 19.03
C ILE A 86 2.42 -9.81 19.71
N GLN A 87 1.45 -9.17 20.37
CA GLN A 87 0.30 -9.85 20.95
C GLN A 87 -0.72 -10.15 19.85
N VAL A 88 -1.05 -11.42 19.64
CA VAL A 88 -1.99 -11.85 18.59
C VAL A 88 -3.41 -11.91 19.13
N ASP A 89 -3.59 -12.49 20.31
CA ASP A 89 -4.86 -12.63 21.03
C ASP A 89 -4.60 -12.58 22.55
N GLU A 90 -5.57 -12.88 23.42
CA GLU A 90 -5.38 -12.83 24.89
C GLU A 90 -4.29 -13.77 25.44
N GLN A 91 -3.93 -14.83 24.71
CA GLN A 91 -3.09 -15.93 25.20
C GLN A 91 -1.79 -16.11 24.42
N ASN A 92 -1.69 -15.55 23.22
CA ASN A 92 -0.60 -15.79 22.30
C ASN A 92 0.16 -14.50 21.95
N ALA A 93 1.49 -14.57 22.11
CA ALA A 93 2.43 -13.53 21.70
C ALA A 93 3.66 -14.16 21.04
N PHE A 94 4.26 -13.45 20.07
CA PHE A 94 5.38 -13.96 19.28
C PHE A 94 6.44 -12.88 19.03
N GLY A 95 7.72 -13.24 19.15
CA GLY A 95 8.84 -12.30 18.96
C GLY A 95 8.93 -11.71 17.55
N ALA A 96 8.56 -10.46 17.35
CA ALA A 96 8.20 -9.91 16.04
C ALA A 96 9.11 -8.77 15.54
N ALA A 97 9.88 -8.10 16.40
CA ALA A 97 10.67 -6.92 16.03
C ALA A 97 12.16 -7.23 15.81
N THR A 98 12.51 -8.06 14.81
CA THR A 98 13.94 -8.33 14.48
C THR A 98 14.50 -7.37 13.44
N ARG A 99 13.72 -7.05 12.41
CA ARG A 99 14.09 -6.11 11.35
C ARG A 99 12.87 -5.56 10.63
N PHE A 100 12.97 -4.33 10.15
CA PHE A 100 11.98 -3.73 9.26
C PHE A 100 12.02 -4.36 7.87
N ARG A 101 10.84 -4.43 7.24
CA ARG A 101 10.63 -4.96 5.88
C ARG A 101 9.85 -4.03 4.98
N GLU A 102 8.90 -3.32 5.54
CA GLU A 102 8.08 -2.35 4.82
C GLU A 102 7.65 -1.25 5.79
N ALA A 103 7.49 -0.03 5.28
CA ALA A 103 6.92 1.08 6.01
C ALA A 103 6.13 1.97 5.06
N LYS A 104 4.97 2.46 5.48
CA LYS A 104 4.13 3.41 4.73
C LYS A 104 3.51 4.41 5.69
N ALA A 105 3.76 5.70 5.45
CA ALA A 105 3.09 6.78 6.18
C ALA A 105 1.60 6.85 5.80
N SER A 106 0.77 7.28 6.75
CA SER A 106 -0.60 7.69 6.47
C SER A 106 -0.63 8.99 5.64
N PRO A 107 -1.72 9.31 4.94
CA PRO A 107 -1.87 10.54 4.16
C PRO A 107 -1.62 11.84 4.93
N ASP A 108 -1.85 11.83 6.24
CA ASP A 108 -1.64 12.98 7.13
C ASP A 108 -0.29 12.93 7.89
N ASP A 109 0.57 11.96 7.58
CA ASP A 109 1.88 11.71 8.21
C ASP A 109 1.85 11.51 9.75
N THR A 110 0.67 11.34 10.34
CA THR A 110 0.53 11.15 11.80
C THR A 110 0.73 9.70 12.24
N TRP A 111 0.66 8.76 11.30
CA TRP A 111 0.85 7.33 11.52
C TRP A 111 1.79 6.74 10.49
N VAL A 112 2.44 5.65 10.89
CA VAL A 112 3.27 4.82 10.02
C VAL A 112 2.82 3.38 10.19
N ALA A 113 2.34 2.76 9.11
CA ALA A 113 2.17 1.32 9.05
C ALA A 113 3.56 0.71 8.82
N VAL A 114 3.91 -0.31 9.60
CA VAL A 114 5.23 -0.92 9.58
C VAL A 114 5.09 -2.43 9.53
N VAL A 115 5.90 -3.09 8.72
CA VAL A 115 6.05 -4.54 8.74
C VAL A 115 7.44 -4.89 9.22
N THR A 116 7.49 -5.81 10.17
CA THR A 116 8.70 -6.47 10.61
C THR A 116 8.71 -7.94 10.21
N SER A 117 9.90 -8.53 10.17
CA SER A 117 10.05 -9.99 10.02
C SER A 117 10.92 -10.55 11.13
N GLY A 118 10.49 -11.68 11.68
CA GLY A 118 11.29 -12.54 12.55
C GLY A 118 11.91 -13.70 11.79
N ALA A 119 12.34 -14.73 12.51
CA ALA A 119 12.96 -15.92 11.93
C ALA A 119 11.97 -16.81 11.15
N ALA A 120 10.71 -16.89 11.60
CA ALA A 120 9.70 -17.80 11.06
C ALA A 120 8.33 -17.15 10.82
N HIS A 121 8.22 -15.83 10.97
CA HIS A 121 6.96 -15.12 10.88
C HIS A 121 7.16 -13.65 10.54
N SER A 122 6.07 -12.99 10.18
CA SER A 122 6.03 -11.56 9.88
C SER A 122 4.91 -10.90 10.67
N ALA A 123 5.11 -9.64 11.02
CA ALA A 123 4.20 -8.88 11.87
C ALA A 123 4.00 -7.48 11.29
N GLY A 124 2.76 -7.00 11.35
CA GLY A 124 2.38 -5.64 11.01
C GLY A 124 2.08 -4.85 12.28
N TRP A 125 2.47 -3.57 12.26
CA TRP A 125 2.28 -2.61 13.33
C TRP A 125 1.68 -1.33 12.77
N LEU A 126 0.87 -0.67 13.60
CA LEU A 126 0.48 0.72 13.38
C LEU A 126 1.21 1.57 14.42
N VAL A 127 2.01 2.54 13.97
CA VAL A 127 2.88 3.31 14.84
C VAL A 127 2.52 4.78 14.77
N ARG A 128 2.32 5.42 15.91
CA ARG A 128 2.14 6.86 15.99
C ARG A 128 3.45 7.58 15.67
N ALA A 129 3.44 8.48 14.69
CA ALA A 129 4.65 9.17 14.26
C ALA A 129 5.21 10.13 15.32
N ASP A 130 4.35 10.67 16.19
CA ASP A 130 4.72 11.64 17.23
C ASP A 130 5.31 11.00 18.49
N SER A 131 4.80 9.83 18.89
CA SER A 131 5.20 9.16 20.12
C SER A 131 6.02 7.89 19.92
N GLY A 132 6.01 7.30 18.72
CA GLY A 132 6.55 5.97 18.46
C GLY A 132 5.73 4.84 19.07
N GLU A 133 4.56 5.14 19.65
CA GLU A 133 3.68 4.14 20.24
C GLU A 133 3.15 3.19 19.16
N ALA A 134 3.34 1.89 19.37
CA ALA A 134 3.08 0.86 18.38
C ALA A 134 1.95 -0.08 18.81
N PHE A 135 1.04 -0.34 17.89
CA PHE A 135 -0.13 -1.18 18.08
C PHE A 135 -0.05 -2.41 17.16
N PRO A 136 -0.35 -3.62 17.66
CA PRO A 136 -0.41 -4.82 16.83
C PRO A 136 -1.46 -4.67 15.72
N ALA A 137 -1.09 -4.96 14.47
CA ALA A 137 -1.99 -4.74 13.33
C ALA A 137 -2.22 -6.00 12.49
N ALA A 138 -1.19 -6.82 12.31
CA ALA A 138 -1.30 -8.08 11.55
C ALA A 138 -0.22 -9.07 12.00
N PHE A 139 -0.47 -10.35 11.78
CA PHE A 139 0.50 -11.41 12.08
C PHE A 139 0.35 -12.58 11.12
N GLN A 140 1.47 -13.14 10.67
CA GLN A 140 1.49 -14.35 9.84
C GLN A 140 2.63 -15.27 10.24
N TYR A 141 2.28 -16.44 10.76
CA TYR A 141 3.23 -17.51 11.03
C TYR A 141 3.59 -18.29 9.75
N GLY A 142 4.87 -18.58 9.55
CA GLY A 142 5.37 -19.35 8.41
C GLY A 142 5.23 -18.64 7.06
N GLY A 143 4.93 -17.35 7.05
CA GLY A 143 4.61 -16.59 5.85
C GLY A 143 5.01 -15.13 5.96
N SER A 144 4.33 -14.26 5.22
CA SER A 144 4.65 -12.83 5.16
C SER A 144 3.45 -11.93 5.41
N VAL A 145 3.73 -10.73 5.89
CA VAL A 145 2.78 -9.61 5.95
C VAL A 145 3.30 -8.54 4.99
N THR A 146 2.41 -7.88 4.28
CA THR A 146 2.71 -6.70 3.43
C THR A 146 1.68 -5.61 3.68
N ILE A 147 2.05 -4.36 3.46
CA ILE A 147 1.15 -3.22 3.67
C ILE A 147 0.41 -2.95 2.36
N GLY A 148 -0.91 -2.90 2.41
CA GLY A 148 -1.77 -2.49 1.31
C GLY A 148 -1.97 -0.96 1.24
N PRO A 149 -3.08 -0.49 0.65
CA PRO A 149 -3.39 0.93 0.57
C PRO A 149 -3.93 1.48 1.91
N TRP A 150 -3.57 2.74 2.18
CA TRP A 150 -4.29 3.58 3.14
C TRP A 150 -5.57 4.13 2.50
N SER A 151 -6.62 4.32 3.31
CA SER A 151 -7.78 5.09 2.89
C SER A 151 -7.40 6.56 2.68
N GLY A 152 -8.12 7.28 1.82
CA GLY A 152 -7.79 8.66 1.47
C GLY A 152 -7.85 9.62 2.67
N ASP A 153 -8.68 9.33 3.66
CA ASP A 153 -8.77 10.06 4.93
C ASP A 153 -7.71 9.62 5.97
N GLY A 154 -6.95 8.55 5.68
CA GLY A 154 -5.93 7.99 6.55
C GLY A 154 -6.45 7.24 7.77
N HIS A 155 -7.76 7.00 7.89
CA HIS A 155 -8.35 6.27 9.04
C HIS A 155 -8.07 4.77 9.00
N HIS A 156 -8.02 4.20 7.79
CA HIS A 156 -7.91 2.76 7.59
C HIS A 156 -6.64 2.41 6.81
N VAL A 157 -6.01 1.30 7.19
CA VAL A 157 -4.91 0.70 6.43
C VAL A 157 -5.14 -0.78 6.24
N VAL A 158 -4.81 -1.27 5.04
CA VAL A 158 -4.88 -2.69 4.73
C VAL A 158 -3.55 -3.36 5.05
N PHE A 159 -3.60 -4.54 5.65
CA PHE A 159 -2.49 -5.50 5.67
C PHE A 159 -2.89 -6.75 4.91
N ALA A 160 -1.97 -7.27 4.09
CA ALA A 160 -2.15 -8.53 3.40
C ALA A 160 -1.25 -9.59 4.02
N GLN A 161 -1.82 -10.74 4.40
CA GLN A 161 -1.09 -11.87 4.97
C GLN A 161 -1.01 -12.99 3.94
N GLU A 162 0.19 -13.50 3.68
CA GLU A 162 0.41 -14.66 2.82
C GLU A 162 0.90 -15.83 3.65
N GLY A 163 0.11 -16.90 3.71
CA GLY A 163 0.39 -18.08 4.49
C GLY A 163 1.27 -19.10 3.75
N PRO A 164 1.87 -20.06 4.49
CA PRO A 164 2.74 -21.09 3.91
C PRO A 164 2.01 -22.05 2.95
N ALA A 165 0.67 -22.08 3.00
CA ALA A 165 -0.17 -22.90 2.12
C ALA A 165 -0.54 -22.18 0.80
N GLY A 166 -0.02 -20.98 0.55
CA GLY A 166 -0.30 -20.20 -0.66
C GLY A 166 -1.53 -19.30 -0.59
N ASN A 167 -2.27 -19.32 0.53
CA ASN A 167 -3.37 -18.39 0.77
C ASN A 167 -2.86 -16.96 0.99
N ARG A 168 -3.63 -15.98 0.51
CA ARG A 168 -3.38 -14.55 0.71
C ARG A 168 -4.67 -13.87 1.17
N THR A 169 -4.72 -13.42 2.41
CA THR A 169 -5.89 -12.74 3.00
C THR A 169 -5.62 -11.26 3.25
N LEU A 170 -6.69 -10.49 3.44
CA LEU A 170 -6.60 -9.07 3.80
C LEU A 170 -7.23 -8.84 5.17
N THR A 171 -6.65 -7.92 5.92
CA THR A 171 -7.25 -7.31 7.12
C THR A 171 -7.19 -5.80 6.99
N VAL A 172 -8.21 -5.12 7.49
CA VAL A 172 -8.25 -3.67 7.64
C VAL A 172 -8.04 -3.34 9.10
N VAL A 173 -7.25 -2.30 9.39
CA VAL A 173 -7.07 -1.77 10.74
C VAL A 173 -7.56 -0.33 10.76
N ASP A 174 -8.43 -0.02 11.72
CA ASP A 174 -8.91 1.33 12.01
C ASP A 174 -8.04 1.96 13.11
N ARG A 175 -7.41 3.09 12.80
CA ARG A 175 -6.54 3.81 13.74
C ARG A 175 -7.29 4.41 14.93
N GLU A 176 -8.60 4.61 14.83
CA GLU A 176 -9.41 5.21 15.90
C GLU A 176 -9.91 4.18 16.92
N SER A 177 -9.81 2.89 16.60
CA SER A 177 -10.31 1.80 17.43
C SER A 177 -9.23 0.74 17.70
N LEU A 178 -8.14 1.17 18.34
CA LEU A 178 -7.00 0.31 18.67
C LEU A 178 -7.06 -0.19 20.13
N GLY A 179 -6.66 -1.45 20.29
CA GLY A 179 -6.39 -2.15 21.54
C GLY A 179 -5.05 -2.88 21.49
N ASP A 180 -4.88 -3.84 22.39
CA ASP A 180 -3.57 -4.41 22.73
C ASP A 180 -3.18 -5.65 21.91
N SER A 181 -3.99 -6.12 20.95
CA SER A 181 -3.73 -7.35 20.18
C SER A 181 -4.15 -7.24 18.72
N VAL A 182 -3.62 -8.12 17.86
CA VAL A 182 -4.03 -8.22 16.45
C VAL A 182 -5.53 -8.55 16.36
N GLU A 183 -6.04 -9.49 17.15
CA GLU A 183 -7.46 -9.85 17.18
C GLU A 183 -8.37 -8.65 17.51
N ALA A 184 -7.94 -7.76 18.40
CA ALA A 184 -8.70 -6.57 18.76
C ALA A 184 -8.71 -5.51 17.65
N ASN A 185 -7.66 -5.47 16.81
CA ASN A 185 -7.40 -4.36 15.89
C ASN A 185 -7.71 -4.70 14.42
N ALA A 186 -7.66 -5.98 14.06
CA ALA A 186 -7.76 -6.43 12.68
C ALA A 186 -9.19 -6.83 12.31
N ILE A 187 -9.78 -6.12 11.36
CA ILE A 187 -11.05 -6.44 10.76
C ILE A 187 -10.79 -7.32 9.52
N PRO A 188 -11.13 -8.62 9.54
CA PRO A 188 -10.85 -9.50 8.43
C PRO A 188 -11.76 -9.19 7.23
N VAL A 189 -11.17 -9.07 6.04
CA VAL A 189 -11.93 -8.94 4.78
C VAL A 189 -12.18 -10.34 4.24
N ARG A 190 -13.41 -10.82 4.32
CA ARG A 190 -13.78 -12.20 3.94
C ARG A 190 -15.15 -12.22 3.26
N VAL A 191 -15.20 -12.82 2.06
CA VAL A 191 -16.47 -13.17 1.43
C VAL A 191 -17.11 -14.36 2.18
N ASP A 192 -18.43 -14.51 2.09
CA ASP A 192 -19.16 -15.59 2.77
C ASP A 192 -18.64 -16.99 2.41
N GLN A 193 -18.24 -17.19 1.16
CA GLN A 193 -17.72 -18.46 0.65
C GLN A 193 -16.25 -18.74 1.01
N HIS A 194 -15.57 -17.86 1.76
CA HIS A 194 -14.14 -18.02 2.12
C HIS A 194 -13.83 -19.40 2.72
N GLY A 195 -14.70 -19.89 3.62
CA GLY A 195 -14.50 -21.17 4.32
C GLY A 195 -14.64 -22.41 3.43
N ASP A 196 -15.22 -22.25 2.24
CA ASP A 196 -15.41 -23.33 1.27
C ASP A 196 -14.29 -23.40 0.23
N LEU A 197 -13.39 -22.40 0.19
CA LEU A 197 -12.28 -22.32 -0.74
C LEU A 197 -11.06 -23.06 -0.20
N ASP A 198 -10.38 -23.77 -1.10
CA ASP A 198 -9.04 -24.27 -0.81
C ASP A 198 -8.06 -23.10 -0.60
N PRO A 199 -7.01 -23.26 0.24
CA PRO A 199 -6.08 -22.16 0.53
C PRO A 199 -5.50 -21.47 -0.70
N GLU A 200 -5.23 -22.22 -1.78
CA GLU A 200 -4.68 -21.68 -3.03
C GLU A 200 -5.67 -20.79 -3.81
N ASP A 201 -6.97 -20.97 -3.59
CA ASP A 201 -8.03 -20.15 -4.18
C ASP A 201 -8.37 -18.92 -3.31
N GLN A 202 -7.88 -18.87 -2.07
CA GLN A 202 -8.02 -17.73 -1.17
C GLN A 202 -6.98 -16.66 -1.51
N HIS A 203 -7.04 -16.09 -2.71
CA HIS A 203 -6.11 -15.06 -3.17
C HIS A 203 -6.79 -13.69 -3.23
N TYR A 204 -6.73 -12.97 -2.11
CA TYR A 204 -7.30 -11.64 -1.96
C TYR A 204 -6.26 -10.57 -2.34
N GLU A 205 -6.66 -9.61 -3.16
CA GLU A 205 -5.82 -8.46 -3.54
C GLU A 205 -6.59 -7.16 -3.38
N ALA A 206 -6.02 -6.23 -2.60
CA ALA A 206 -6.55 -4.89 -2.43
C ALA A 206 -6.28 -4.04 -3.67
N LEU A 207 -7.33 -3.47 -4.26
CA LEU A 207 -7.25 -2.63 -5.46
C LEU A 207 -7.15 -1.14 -5.11
N GLY A 208 -7.74 -0.73 -3.99
CA GLY A 208 -7.72 0.66 -3.54
C GLY A 208 -8.98 1.02 -2.76
N TRP A 209 -9.07 2.27 -2.33
CA TRP A 209 -10.22 2.79 -1.61
C TRP A 209 -11.05 3.69 -2.53
N GLU A 210 -12.37 3.57 -2.45
CA GLU A 210 -13.33 4.41 -3.16
C GLU A 210 -14.51 4.70 -2.24
N GLU A 211 -14.84 5.99 -2.06
CA GLU A 211 -15.98 6.44 -1.23
C GLU A 211 -16.02 5.85 0.20
N GLY A 212 -14.84 5.59 0.79
CA GLY A 212 -14.72 5.03 2.14
C GLY A 212 -14.76 3.50 2.23
N SER A 213 -14.96 2.81 1.09
CA SER A 213 -14.95 1.36 1.00
C SER A 213 -13.69 0.84 0.33
N LEU A 214 -13.24 -0.35 0.75
CA LEU A 214 -12.10 -1.03 0.15
C LEU A 214 -12.58 -1.84 -1.05
N ARG A 215 -12.08 -1.53 -2.24
CA ARG A 215 -12.22 -2.39 -3.42
C ARG A 215 -11.12 -3.45 -3.40
N PHE A 216 -11.50 -4.69 -3.61
CA PHE A 216 -10.57 -5.82 -3.67
C PHE A 216 -11.04 -6.85 -4.69
N ARG A 217 -10.19 -7.82 -4.98
CA ARG A 217 -10.57 -9.00 -5.77
C ARG A 217 -10.24 -10.28 -5.04
N LEU A 218 -11.02 -11.31 -5.33
CA LEU A 218 -10.76 -12.70 -4.94
C LEU A 218 -10.59 -13.51 -6.23
N GLY A 219 -9.34 -13.87 -6.54
CA GLY A 219 -9.00 -14.33 -7.88
C GLY A 219 -9.27 -13.22 -8.92
N ASP A 220 -10.24 -13.46 -9.80
CA ASP A 220 -10.66 -12.50 -10.84
C ASP A 220 -12.00 -11.81 -10.54
N GLU A 221 -12.65 -12.16 -9.41
CA GLU A 221 -13.95 -11.60 -9.04
C GLU A 221 -13.76 -10.30 -8.23
N PRO A 222 -14.41 -9.19 -8.61
CA PRO A 222 -14.35 -7.92 -7.89
C PRO A 222 -15.34 -7.88 -6.72
N TRP A 223 -14.91 -7.25 -5.63
CA TRP A 223 -15.68 -7.12 -4.39
C TRP A 223 -15.41 -5.77 -3.72
N VAL A 224 -16.34 -5.37 -2.86
CA VAL A 224 -16.27 -4.17 -2.04
C VAL A 224 -16.42 -4.56 -0.57
N PHE A 225 -15.61 -3.96 0.30
CA PHE A 225 -15.67 -4.11 1.74
C PHE A 225 -15.93 -2.76 2.41
N ASP A 226 -16.97 -2.70 3.23
CA ASP A 226 -17.29 -1.53 4.07
C ASP A 226 -16.73 -1.75 5.49
N PRO A 227 -15.70 -0.99 5.91
CA PRO A 227 -15.10 -1.16 7.23
C PRO A 227 -16.04 -0.75 8.38
N ALA A 228 -17.02 0.12 8.15
CA ALA A 228 -17.93 0.59 9.21
C ALA A 228 -18.93 -0.49 9.64
N THR A 229 -19.33 -1.35 8.70
CA THR A 229 -20.29 -2.44 8.95
C THR A 229 -19.63 -3.81 8.94
N GLY A 230 -18.43 -3.93 8.38
CA GLY A 230 -17.77 -5.21 8.09
C GLY A 230 -18.39 -5.98 6.92
N ALA A 231 -19.30 -5.36 6.17
CA ALA A 231 -19.99 -6.01 5.06
C ALA A 231 -19.07 -6.18 3.84
N VAL A 232 -19.27 -7.29 3.12
CA VAL A 232 -18.60 -7.58 1.85
C VAL A 232 -19.66 -7.83 0.79
N GLU A 233 -19.58 -7.12 -0.33
CA GLU A 233 -20.54 -7.20 -1.43
C GLU A 233 -19.81 -7.38 -2.77
N ALA A 234 -20.44 -8.09 -3.70
CA ALA A 234 -19.92 -8.22 -5.06
C ALA A 234 -20.13 -6.91 -5.83
N GLU A 235 -19.19 -6.56 -6.69
CA GLU A 235 -19.26 -5.35 -7.55
C GLU A 235 -20.03 -5.58 -8.86
#